data_AF-A0A965FP60-F1
#
_entry.id   AF-A0A965FP60-F1
#
_cell.length_a   1.000
_cell.length_b   1.000
_cell.length_c   1.000
_cell.angle_alpha   90.00
_cell.angle_beta   90.00
_cell.angle_gamma   90.00
#
_symmetry.space_group_name_H-M   'P 1'
#
loop_
_entity.id
_entity.type
_entity.pdbx_description
1 polymer ?
#
loop_
_entity_poly.entity_id
_entity_poly.type
_entity_poly.pdbx_seq_one_letter_code
_entity_poly.pdbx_strand_id
1 'polypeptide(L)'
;RLAASISLGLHGRGRAGPGESFWQYRALRTGEAQSRIDWRKSARHANTLYVRDHEWEAARSFHIFIDRSQSMYYSSGKHSQKIDHALIMGLAVADLLVRSGERVGLIGQSPPSASRQIIDRLAEALLHPIDQDKALPQVRPLPKQAHLILIGDFLTEPDAIETTLNEFDRDDISITLLRILDPAEIHFPFSGETELLSVESALALDIGDAAGFAAEARTKLQAHDQALHQIAQNHRAFFMTHRTDEAMTQNLLALMTHFAQRQYAGARRAHG
;
A
#
# COMPACT_ATOMS: atom_id res chain seq x y z
N ARG A 1 -13.45 -12.15 14.14
CA ARG A 1 -14.48 -12.70 13.21
C ARG A 1 -14.52 -12.00 11.84
N LEU A 2 -13.87 -10.84 11.65
CA LEU A 2 -13.74 -10.13 10.35
C LEU A 2 -12.74 -10.78 9.36
N ALA A 3 -11.74 -11.51 9.85
CA ALA A 3 -10.77 -12.22 9.01
C ALA A 3 -11.40 -13.32 8.14
N ALA A 4 -12.48 -13.96 8.61
CA ALA A 4 -13.17 -15.02 7.88
C ALA A 4 -14.02 -14.48 6.72
N SER A 5 -14.60 -13.28 6.87
CA SER A 5 -15.39 -12.63 5.81
C SER A 5 -14.52 -12.05 4.68
N ILE A 6 -13.28 -11.65 4.98
CA ILE A 6 -12.32 -11.19 3.96
C ILE A 6 -11.73 -12.39 3.20
N SER A 7 -11.50 -13.52 3.88
CA SER A 7 -10.92 -14.73 3.25
C SER A 7 -11.83 -15.33 2.17
N LEU A 8 -13.15 -15.20 2.29
CA LEU A 8 -14.12 -15.68 1.29
C LEU A 8 -14.18 -14.83 0.01
N GLY A 9 -13.73 -13.58 0.03
CA GLY A 9 -13.74 -12.68 -1.12
C GLY A 9 -12.42 -12.62 -1.92
N LEU A 10 -11.36 -13.24 -1.40
CA LEU A 10 -10.01 -13.27 -2.01
C LEU A 10 -9.72 -14.57 -2.77
N HIS A 11 -10.48 -15.64 -2.52
CA HIS A 11 -10.31 -16.92 -3.20
C HIS A 11 -11.19 -16.98 -4.44
N GLY A 12 -10.69 -16.42 -5.54
CA GLY A 12 -11.37 -16.52 -6.82
C GLY A 12 -10.42 -16.78 -7.96
N ARG A 13 -9.86 -17.99 -8.08
CA ARG A 13 -9.30 -18.51 -9.35
C ARG A 13 -9.18 -20.04 -9.37
N GLY A 14 -10.20 -20.69 -9.94
CA GLY A 14 -10.12 -22.11 -10.27
C GLY A 14 -9.43 -22.39 -11.61
N ARG A 15 -8.09 -22.33 -11.68
CA ARG A 15 -7.34 -22.85 -12.84
C ARG A 15 -6.04 -23.56 -12.45
N ALA A 16 -5.82 -24.72 -13.06
CA ALA A 16 -4.66 -25.59 -12.82
C ALA A 16 -3.38 -25.07 -13.52
N GLY A 17 -2.24 -25.09 -12.82
CA GLY A 17 -0.90 -24.75 -13.31
C GLY A 17 0.24 -25.13 -12.33
N PRO A 18 1.46 -24.58 -12.49
CA PRO A 18 2.64 -24.95 -11.69
C PRO A 18 2.96 -23.98 -10.52
N GLY A 19 1.95 -23.47 -9.80
CA GLY A 19 2.18 -22.65 -8.59
C GLY A 19 2.64 -23.45 -7.36
N GLU A 20 2.57 -22.85 -6.17
CA GLU A 20 2.95 -23.51 -4.91
C GLU A 20 1.74 -24.05 -4.13
N SER A 21 0.58 -23.39 -4.23
CA SER A 21 -0.66 -23.79 -3.55
C SER A 21 -1.32 -25.00 -4.23
N PHE A 22 -1.64 -26.02 -3.44
CA PHE A 22 -2.32 -27.22 -3.92
C PHE A 22 -3.74 -26.90 -4.40
N TRP A 23 -4.05 -27.14 -5.69
CA TRP A 23 -5.38 -26.93 -6.24
C TRP A 23 -6.19 -28.22 -6.26
N GLN A 24 -5.76 -29.19 -7.08
CA GLN A 24 -6.41 -30.50 -7.15
C GLN A 24 -5.43 -31.57 -7.64
N TYR A 25 -5.82 -32.81 -7.43
CA TYR A 25 -5.21 -33.93 -8.11
C TYR A 25 -6.00 -34.26 -9.37
N ARG A 26 -5.30 -34.37 -10.49
CA ARG A 26 -5.88 -34.76 -11.78
C ARG A 26 -5.15 -35.98 -12.32
N ALA A 27 -5.83 -36.81 -13.10
CA ALA A 27 -5.18 -37.88 -13.86
C ALA A 27 -4.16 -37.29 -14.85
N LEU A 28 -2.98 -37.91 -14.93
CA LEU A 28 -1.93 -37.58 -15.90
C LEU A 28 -2.50 -37.68 -17.32
N ARG A 29 -2.26 -36.66 -18.15
CA ARG A 29 -2.64 -36.66 -19.56
C ARG A 29 -1.46 -37.09 -20.43
N THR A 30 -1.79 -37.68 -21.57
CA THR A 30 -0.81 -38.07 -22.59
C THR A 30 0.01 -36.85 -23.03
N GLY A 31 1.34 -36.95 -22.94
CA GLY A 31 2.28 -35.89 -23.30
C GLY A 31 2.78 -35.02 -22.13
N GLU A 32 2.27 -35.22 -20.91
CA GLU A 32 2.79 -34.51 -19.72
C GLU A 32 4.07 -35.16 -19.18
N ALA A 33 5.01 -34.34 -18.68
CA ALA A 33 6.28 -34.82 -18.15
C ALA A 33 6.11 -35.67 -16.88
N GLN A 34 6.81 -36.81 -16.81
CA GLN A 34 6.76 -37.73 -15.66
C GLN A 34 7.22 -37.09 -14.34
N SER A 35 8.02 -36.03 -14.39
CA SER A 35 8.46 -35.27 -13.21
C SER A 35 7.31 -34.61 -12.42
N ARG A 36 6.12 -34.47 -13.03
CA ARG A 36 4.93 -33.88 -12.40
C ARG A 36 4.07 -34.89 -11.64
N ILE A 37 4.43 -36.18 -11.65
CA ILE A 37 3.65 -37.26 -11.02
C ILE A 37 3.81 -37.19 -9.50
N ASP A 38 2.69 -37.15 -8.78
CA ASP A 38 2.67 -37.38 -7.34
C ASP A 38 2.61 -38.88 -7.08
N TRP A 39 3.78 -39.48 -6.84
CA TRP A 39 3.92 -40.91 -6.59
C TRP A 39 3.18 -41.37 -5.33
N ARG A 40 3.07 -40.50 -4.32
CA ARG A 40 2.41 -40.84 -3.04
C ARG A 40 0.91 -41.00 -3.20
N LYS A 41 0.25 -40.16 -4.01
CA LYS A 41 -1.17 -40.34 -4.33
C LYS A 41 -1.39 -41.46 -5.34
N SER A 42 -0.54 -41.55 -6.36
CA SER A 42 -0.65 -42.58 -7.41
C SER A 42 -0.53 -44.00 -6.84
N ALA A 43 0.29 -44.21 -5.81
CA ALA A 43 0.43 -45.51 -5.14
C ALA A 43 -0.85 -46.00 -4.44
N ARG A 44 -1.82 -45.12 -4.17
CA ARG A 44 -3.08 -45.46 -3.48
C ARG A 44 -4.20 -45.90 -4.42
N HIS A 45 -4.01 -45.75 -5.73
CA HIS A 45 -5.01 -46.05 -6.74
C HIS A 45 -4.39 -46.90 -7.86
N ALA A 46 -4.87 -48.14 -8.00
CA ALA A 46 -4.42 -49.00 -9.08
C ALA A 46 -4.82 -48.39 -10.44
N ASN A 47 -3.90 -48.43 -11.41
CA ASN A 47 -4.14 -48.03 -12.81
C ASN A 47 -4.37 -46.53 -13.08
N THR A 48 -4.05 -45.60 -12.17
CA THR A 48 -4.14 -44.15 -12.47
C THR A 48 -2.96 -43.39 -11.89
N LEU A 49 -2.21 -42.70 -12.76
CA LEU A 49 -1.18 -41.75 -12.36
C LEU A 49 -1.82 -40.40 -12.11
N TYR A 50 -1.56 -39.81 -10.95
CA TYR A 50 -2.04 -38.49 -10.58
C TYR A 50 -0.90 -37.47 -10.68
N VAL A 51 -1.21 -36.33 -11.30
CA VAL A 51 -0.40 -35.11 -11.20
C VAL A 51 -0.98 -34.20 -10.13
N ARG A 52 -0.09 -33.54 -9.39
CA ARG A 52 -0.46 -32.46 -8.48
C ARG A 52 -0.49 -31.18 -9.31
N ASP A 53 -1.69 -30.70 -9.66
CA ASP A 53 -1.85 -29.39 -10.25
C ASP A 53 -1.85 -28.36 -9.11
N HIS A 54 -1.05 -27.32 -9.27
CA HIS A 54 -0.98 -26.20 -8.34
C HIS A 54 -1.79 -25.02 -8.90
N GLU A 55 -2.22 -24.09 -8.06
CA GLU A 55 -2.95 -22.91 -8.52
C GLU A 55 -2.00 -21.94 -9.24
N TRP A 56 -2.32 -21.53 -10.48
CA TRP A 56 -1.52 -20.49 -11.15
C TRP A 56 -2.04 -19.10 -10.79
N GLU A 57 -1.30 -18.42 -9.94
CA GLU A 57 -1.25 -16.96 -9.91
C GLU A 57 0.21 -16.56 -9.79
N ALA A 58 0.73 -15.81 -10.77
CA ALA A 58 1.98 -15.11 -10.56
C ALA A 58 1.70 -14.08 -9.46
N ALA A 59 2.17 -14.36 -8.24
CA ALA A 59 2.01 -13.46 -7.10
C ALA A 59 2.48 -12.06 -7.48
N ARG A 60 1.59 -11.09 -7.32
CA ARG A 60 1.86 -9.69 -7.56
C ARG A 60 2.85 -9.19 -6.51
N SER A 61 3.69 -8.25 -6.94
CA SER A 61 4.63 -7.57 -6.05
C SER A 61 4.08 -6.22 -5.64
N PHE A 62 3.96 -6.01 -4.34
CA PHE A 62 3.62 -4.76 -3.71
C PHE A 62 4.89 -4.13 -3.16
N HIS A 63 5.08 -2.86 -3.49
CA HIS A 63 6.19 -2.04 -3.04
C HIS A 63 5.61 -0.90 -2.21
N ILE A 64 5.89 -0.91 -0.91
CA ILE A 64 5.39 0.10 0.02
C ILE A 64 6.50 1.14 0.24
N PHE A 65 6.13 2.41 0.21
CA PHE A 65 6.90 3.50 0.78
C PHE A 65 6.11 4.07 1.95
N ILE A 66 6.81 4.30 3.06
CA ILE A 66 6.27 5.00 4.22
C ILE A 66 7.12 6.22 4.41
N ASP A 67 6.51 7.40 4.25
CA ASP A 67 7.09 8.67 4.58
C ASP A 67 7.41 8.72 6.08
N ARG A 68 8.66 9.06 6.40
CA ARG A 68 9.16 9.24 7.78
C ARG A 68 9.84 10.60 7.92
N SER A 69 9.41 11.57 7.12
CA SER A 69 9.84 12.95 7.21
C SER A 69 9.37 13.61 8.49
N GLN A 70 9.92 14.77 8.84
CA GLN A 70 9.64 15.45 10.11
C GLN A 70 8.14 15.76 10.29
N SER A 71 7.42 16.10 9.23
CA SER A 71 5.98 16.38 9.27
C SER A 71 5.18 15.18 9.77
N MET A 72 5.63 13.95 9.51
CA MET A 72 4.96 12.71 9.94
C MET A 72 5.02 12.49 11.46
N TYR A 73 5.90 13.17 12.19
CA TYR A 73 5.96 13.11 13.66
C TYR A 73 5.03 14.12 14.34
N TYR A 74 4.29 14.92 13.57
CA TYR A 74 3.30 15.84 14.10
C TYR A 74 2.13 15.10 14.79
N SER A 75 1.64 15.68 15.89
CA SER A 75 0.40 15.32 16.58
C SER A 75 -0.19 16.56 17.24
N SER A 76 -1.52 16.70 17.20
CA SER A 76 -2.24 17.72 17.96
C SER A 76 -2.33 17.45 19.48
N GLY A 77 -1.69 16.38 19.97
CA GLY A 77 -1.66 15.98 21.37
C GLY A 77 -2.89 15.18 21.83
N LYS A 78 -3.90 15.02 20.97
CA LYS A 78 -5.12 14.22 21.25
C LYS A 78 -5.04 12.78 20.74
N HIS A 79 -4.20 12.54 19.74
CA HIS A 79 -4.03 11.27 19.04
C HIS A 79 -2.54 10.94 18.89
N SER A 80 -2.22 9.68 18.57
CA SER A 80 -0.86 9.28 18.21
C SER A 80 -0.33 10.06 17.00
N GLN A 81 0.99 10.05 16.81
CA GLN A 81 1.63 10.76 15.71
C GLN A 81 1.20 10.17 14.36
N LYS A 82 1.21 10.98 13.29
CA LYS A 82 0.86 10.49 11.93
C LYS A 82 1.70 9.27 11.53
N ILE A 83 2.98 9.25 11.90
CA ILE A 83 3.91 8.15 11.61
C ILE A 83 3.45 6.82 12.22
N ASP A 84 2.87 6.81 13.43
CA ASP A 84 2.36 5.59 14.05
C ASP A 84 1.24 5.00 13.20
N HIS A 85 0.35 5.86 12.70
CA HIS A 85 -0.75 5.45 11.83
C HIS A 85 -0.23 4.92 10.49
N ALA A 86 0.77 5.59 9.90
CA ALA A 86 1.38 5.17 8.65
C ALA A 86 2.07 3.79 8.77
N LEU A 87 2.83 3.57 9.86
CA LEU A 87 3.51 2.31 10.15
C LEU A 87 2.51 1.17 10.40
N ILE A 88 1.51 1.39 11.26
CA ILE A 88 0.50 0.36 11.58
C ILE A 88 -0.27 -0.03 10.32
N MET A 89 -0.73 0.94 9.52
CA MET A 89 -1.46 0.62 8.30
C MET A 89 -0.57 -0.03 7.24
N GLY A 90 0.66 0.44 7.06
CA GLY A 90 1.62 -0.16 6.11
C GLY A 90 1.92 -1.62 6.46
N LEU A 91 2.20 -1.91 7.74
CA LEU A 91 2.46 -3.27 8.22
C LEU A 91 1.21 -4.16 8.16
N ALA A 92 0.04 -3.62 8.51
CA ALA A 92 -1.23 -4.36 8.44
C ALA A 92 -1.59 -4.72 6.99
N VAL A 93 -1.45 -3.78 6.05
CA VAL A 93 -1.64 -4.04 4.62
C VAL A 93 -0.64 -5.09 4.14
N ALA A 94 0.63 -5.01 4.54
CA ALA A 94 1.63 -5.99 4.17
C ALA A 94 1.27 -7.41 4.64
N ASP A 95 0.88 -7.57 5.91
CA ASP A 95 0.46 -8.86 6.46
C ASP A 95 -0.77 -9.41 5.75
N LEU A 96 -1.78 -8.59 5.50
CA LEU A 96 -3.01 -9.00 4.80
C LEU A 96 -2.73 -9.43 3.35
N LEU A 97 -1.88 -8.70 2.63
CA LEU A 97 -1.48 -9.04 1.26
C LEU A 97 -0.66 -10.33 1.19
N VAL A 98 0.28 -10.52 2.12
CA VAL A 98 1.04 -11.79 2.18
C VAL A 98 0.12 -12.97 2.50
N ARG A 99 -0.86 -12.78 3.40
CA ARG A 99 -1.87 -13.81 3.69
C ARG A 99 -2.76 -14.10 2.49
N SER A 100 -2.93 -13.17 1.57
CA SER A 100 -3.62 -13.39 0.29
C SER A 100 -2.72 -13.95 -0.81
N GLY A 101 -1.47 -14.34 -0.51
CA GLY A 101 -0.55 -14.96 -1.48
C GLY A 101 0.33 -13.97 -2.23
N GLU A 102 0.32 -12.69 -1.87
CA GLU A 102 1.10 -11.65 -2.54
C GLU A 102 2.50 -11.49 -1.94
N ARG A 103 3.38 -10.79 -2.67
CA ARG A 103 4.73 -10.45 -2.18
C ARG A 103 4.78 -8.98 -1.82
N VAL A 104 5.31 -8.64 -0.65
CA VAL A 104 5.38 -7.25 -0.17
C VAL A 104 6.80 -6.90 0.25
N GLY A 105 7.26 -5.69 -0.10
CA GLY A 105 8.56 -5.16 0.31
C GLY A 105 8.54 -3.64 0.45
N LEU A 106 9.59 -3.07 1.03
CA LEU A 106 9.76 -1.62 1.16
C LEU A 106 10.66 -1.10 0.04
N ILE A 107 10.20 -0.09 -0.68
CA ILE A 107 10.98 0.47 -1.80
C ILE A 107 12.34 0.98 -1.29
N GLY A 108 13.41 0.54 -1.98
CA GLY A 108 14.79 0.91 -1.64
C GLY A 108 15.36 0.32 -0.34
N GLN A 109 14.57 -0.43 0.44
CA GLN A 109 14.99 -0.97 1.74
C GLN A 109 14.91 -2.50 1.79
N SER A 110 13.83 -3.10 1.28
CA SER A 110 13.66 -4.55 1.30
C SER A 110 12.97 -5.07 0.04
N PRO A 111 13.48 -6.16 -0.58
CA PRO A 111 12.83 -6.74 -1.74
C PRO A 111 11.50 -7.42 -1.34
N PRO A 112 10.50 -7.49 -2.25
CA PRO A 112 9.24 -8.14 -1.93
C PRO A 112 9.38 -9.61 -1.49
N SER A 113 8.64 -10.00 -0.47
CA SER A 113 8.65 -11.35 0.11
C SER A 113 7.23 -11.82 0.42
N ALA A 114 6.98 -13.12 0.28
CA ALA A 114 5.75 -13.80 0.74
C ALA A 114 5.94 -14.48 2.11
N SER A 115 6.94 -14.04 2.89
CA SER A 115 7.24 -14.62 4.20
C SER A 115 6.08 -14.43 5.17
N ARG A 116 5.67 -15.49 5.88
CA ARG A 116 4.67 -15.37 6.97
C ARG A 116 5.14 -14.48 8.13
N GLN A 117 6.44 -14.17 8.21
CA GLN A 117 7.05 -13.22 9.13
C GLN A 117 7.30 -11.86 8.44
N ILE A 118 6.38 -11.42 7.57
CA ILE A 118 6.59 -10.18 6.82
C ILE A 118 6.67 -8.96 7.74
N ILE A 119 5.89 -8.93 8.82
CA ILE A 119 5.90 -7.83 9.79
C ILE A 119 7.30 -7.67 10.38
N ASP A 120 7.91 -8.73 10.90
CA ASP A 120 9.25 -8.68 11.50
C ASP A 120 10.30 -8.21 10.49
N ARG A 121 10.24 -8.71 9.25
CA ARG A 121 11.16 -8.31 8.18
C ARG A 121 11.03 -6.85 7.78
N LEU A 122 9.81 -6.35 7.66
CA LEU A 122 9.59 -4.95 7.31
C LEU A 122 9.92 -4.03 8.49
N ALA A 123 9.60 -4.43 9.71
CA ALA A 123 9.97 -3.71 10.92
C ALA A 123 11.51 -3.60 11.05
N GLU A 124 12.25 -4.68 10.83
CA GLU A 124 13.72 -4.66 10.81
C GLU A 124 14.25 -3.72 9.71
N ALA A 125 13.68 -3.79 8.51
CA ALA A 125 14.08 -2.89 7.42
C ALA A 125 13.82 -1.40 7.74
N LEU A 126 12.72 -1.09 8.44
CA LEU A 126 12.37 0.26 8.88
C LEU A 126 13.31 0.81 9.98
N LEU A 127 14.07 -0.04 10.67
CA LEU A 127 15.10 0.43 11.59
C LEU A 127 16.28 1.09 10.87
N HIS A 128 16.48 0.79 9.58
CA HIS A 128 17.48 1.50 8.80
C HIS A 128 17.09 2.99 8.67
N PRO A 129 18.05 3.89 8.91
CA PRO A 129 17.79 5.32 8.78
C PRO A 129 17.47 5.63 7.31
N ILE A 130 16.40 6.38 7.11
CA ILE A 130 16.15 7.07 5.86
C ILE A 130 16.41 8.55 6.05
N ASP A 131 16.65 9.22 4.94
CA ASP A 131 16.75 10.68 4.87
C ASP A 131 15.40 11.29 5.30
N GLN A 132 15.34 11.85 6.51
CA GLN A 132 14.10 12.41 7.09
C GLN A 132 13.69 13.73 6.43
N ASP A 133 14.48 14.23 5.48
CA ASP A 133 14.12 15.40 4.68
C ASP A 133 13.39 14.98 3.38
N LYS A 134 13.19 13.66 3.15
CA LYS A 134 12.55 13.13 1.93
C LYS A 134 11.20 12.49 2.23
N ALA A 135 10.15 13.22 1.90
CA ALA A 135 8.76 12.75 1.98
C ALA A 135 8.31 11.86 0.79
N LEU A 136 9.16 11.69 -0.22
CA LEU A 136 8.88 10.89 -1.42
C LEU A 136 9.99 9.84 -1.64
N PRO A 137 9.65 8.66 -2.21
CA PRO A 137 10.63 7.61 -2.43
C PRO A 137 11.66 8.02 -3.48
N GLN A 138 12.89 7.56 -3.30
CA GLN A 138 13.82 7.52 -4.43
C GLN A 138 13.28 6.56 -5.50
N VAL A 139 13.19 7.05 -6.73
CA VAL A 139 12.66 6.26 -7.82
C VAL A 139 13.60 5.10 -8.14
N ARG A 140 13.00 3.90 -8.22
CA ARG A 140 13.69 2.68 -8.64
C ARG A 140 12.81 1.89 -9.60
N PRO A 141 13.38 1.20 -10.59
CA PRO A 141 12.59 0.38 -11.51
C PRO A 141 11.78 -0.66 -10.74
N LEU A 142 10.46 -0.63 -10.94
CA LEU A 142 9.57 -1.68 -10.45
C LEU A 142 9.38 -2.77 -11.51
N PRO A 143 9.16 -4.02 -11.10
CA PRO A 143 8.83 -5.08 -12.04
C PRO A 143 7.48 -4.81 -12.71
N LYS A 144 7.26 -5.44 -13.87
CA LYS A 144 5.97 -5.39 -14.56
C LYS A 144 4.83 -5.83 -13.62
N GLN A 145 3.66 -5.21 -13.77
CA GLN A 145 2.47 -5.53 -12.96
C GLN A 145 2.62 -5.26 -11.45
N ALA A 146 3.66 -4.52 -11.02
CA ALA A 146 3.83 -4.12 -9.63
C ALA A 146 2.67 -3.24 -9.13
N HIS A 147 2.50 -3.19 -7.81
CA HIS A 147 1.64 -2.23 -7.14
C HIS A 147 2.51 -1.36 -6.22
N LEU A 148 2.56 -0.06 -6.47
CA LEU A 148 3.20 0.92 -5.61
C LEU A 148 2.19 1.46 -4.60
N ILE A 149 2.51 1.40 -3.30
CA ILE A 149 1.73 2.00 -2.23
C ILE A 149 2.59 3.07 -1.58
N LEU A 150 2.18 4.33 -1.69
CA LEU A 150 2.82 5.46 -1.00
C LEU A 150 1.95 5.86 0.19
N ILE A 151 2.56 5.93 1.37
CA ILE A 151 1.90 6.32 2.63
C ILE A 151 2.64 7.52 3.18
N GLY A 152 1.94 8.64 3.40
CA GLY A 152 2.53 9.89 3.89
C GLY A 152 1.45 10.96 4.04
N ASP A 153 1.82 12.18 4.41
CA ASP A 153 0.85 13.29 4.48
C ASP A 153 0.67 14.02 3.13
N PHE A 154 1.63 13.83 2.22
CA PHE A 154 1.68 14.46 0.89
C PHE A 154 1.57 15.98 0.95
N LEU A 155 2.12 16.63 1.97
CA LEU A 155 2.11 18.09 2.11
C LEU A 155 3.24 18.78 1.33
N THR A 156 4.09 18.02 0.63
CA THR A 156 5.09 18.55 -0.32
C THR A 156 4.43 19.15 -1.56
N GLU A 157 5.14 20.04 -2.25
CA GLU A 157 4.70 20.66 -3.51
C GLU A 157 4.11 19.64 -4.52
N PRO A 158 2.92 19.92 -5.10
CA PRO A 158 2.27 19.02 -6.05
C PRO A 158 3.15 18.58 -7.22
N ASP A 159 3.97 19.49 -7.77
CA ASP A 159 4.86 19.22 -8.90
C ASP A 159 5.91 18.14 -8.56
N ALA A 160 6.38 18.08 -7.31
CA ALA A 160 7.32 17.06 -6.86
C ALA A 160 6.65 15.68 -6.77
N ILE A 161 5.39 15.64 -6.35
CA ILE A 161 4.57 14.43 -6.31
C ILE A 161 4.33 13.94 -7.74
N GLU A 162 3.85 14.82 -8.64
CA GLU A 162 3.59 14.47 -10.04
C GLU A 162 4.87 13.99 -10.74
N THR A 163 6.00 14.67 -10.54
CA THR A 163 7.31 14.23 -11.06
C THR A 163 7.65 12.82 -10.58
N THR A 164 7.50 12.55 -9.28
CA THR A 164 7.80 11.23 -8.71
C THR A 164 6.88 10.16 -9.29
N LEU A 165 5.57 10.44 -9.43
CA LEU A 165 4.62 9.48 -9.97
C LEU A 165 4.86 9.21 -11.47
N ASN A 166 5.21 10.22 -12.26
CA ASN A 166 5.59 10.07 -13.68
C ASN A 166 6.71 9.05 -13.88
N GLU A 167 7.68 8.98 -12.96
CA GLU A 167 8.77 8.02 -13.08
C GLU A 167 8.35 6.56 -12.82
N PHE A 168 7.24 6.37 -12.08
CA PHE A 168 6.61 5.07 -11.87
C PHE A 168 5.45 4.79 -12.82
N ASP A 169 4.98 5.79 -13.56
CA ASP A 169 3.79 5.71 -14.40
C ASP A 169 4.08 4.94 -15.70
N ARG A 170 4.01 3.63 -15.57
CA ARG A 170 3.99 2.68 -16.67
C ARG A 170 2.60 2.05 -16.72
N ASP A 171 2.12 1.75 -17.93
CA ASP A 171 0.78 1.19 -18.18
C ASP A 171 0.44 -0.07 -17.34
N ASP A 172 1.46 -0.77 -16.84
CA ASP A 172 1.32 -1.99 -16.05
C ASP A 172 1.58 -1.81 -14.55
N ILE A 173 1.97 -0.62 -14.06
CA ILE A 173 2.13 -0.36 -12.63
C ILE A 173 0.84 0.26 -12.08
N SER A 174 0.33 -0.24 -10.96
CA SER A 174 -0.75 0.44 -10.25
C SER A 174 -0.21 1.23 -9.07
N ILE A 175 -0.83 2.37 -8.79
CA ILE A 175 -0.42 3.27 -7.72
C ILE A 175 -1.57 3.42 -6.72
N THR A 176 -1.23 3.39 -5.44
CA THR A 176 -2.10 3.76 -4.32
C THR A 176 -1.41 4.82 -3.48
N LEU A 177 -2.13 5.88 -3.17
CA LEU A 177 -1.73 6.99 -2.31
C LEU A 177 -2.61 6.94 -1.06
N LEU A 178 -1.99 6.73 0.11
CA LEU A 178 -2.65 6.75 1.40
C LEU A 178 -2.18 7.97 2.19
N ARG A 179 -2.98 9.03 2.14
CA ARG A 179 -2.71 10.27 2.86
C ARG A 179 -3.02 10.13 4.35
N ILE A 180 -2.13 10.58 5.22
CA ILE A 180 -2.33 10.64 6.67
C ILE A 180 -2.38 12.10 7.10
N LEU A 181 -3.44 12.51 7.79
CA LEU A 181 -3.59 13.87 8.33
C LEU A 181 -4.00 13.85 9.80
N ASP A 182 -3.51 14.80 10.57
CA ASP A 182 -4.08 15.12 11.88
C ASP A 182 -5.26 16.10 11.70
N PRO A 183 -6.38 15.94 12.43
CA PRO A 183 -7.52 16.86 12.34
C PRO A 183 -7.18 18.33 12.54
N ALA A 184 -6.14 18.65 13.32
CA ALA A 184 -5.69 20.03 13.51
C ALA A 184 -5.09 20.65 12.25
N GLU A 185 -4.49 19.84 11.36
CA GLU A 185 -3.97 20.29 10.05
C GLU A 185 -5.10 20.63 9.08
N ILE A 186 -6.31 20.13 9.32
CA ILE A 186 -7.48 20.39 8.47
C ILE A 186 -8.27 21.59 9.00
N HIS A 187 -8.58 21.57 10.30
CA HIS A 187 -9.48 22.55 10.90
C HIS A 187 -8.75 23.81 11.38
N PHE A 188 -7.43 23.74 11.55
CA PHE A 188 -6.59 24.79 12.14
C PHE A 188 -7.23 25.39 13.41
N PRO A 189 -7.45 24.60 14.49
CA PRO A 189 -8.13 25.04 15.70
C PRO A 189 -7.22 25.89 16.61
N PHE A 190 -6.26 26.63 16.04
CA PHE A 190 -5.33 27.46 16.78
C PHE A 190 -5.96 28.84 16.97
N SER A 191 -6.12 29.25 18.23
CA SER A 191 -6.65 30.56 18.63
C SER A 191 -5.82 31.11 19.79
N GLY A 192 -5.33 32.35 19.68
CA GLY A 192 -4.52 32.99 20.72
C GLY A 192 -3.02 32.76 20.57
N GLU A 193 -2.25 33.21 21.59
CA GLU A 193 -0.79 33.13 21.71
C GLU A 193 -0.28 31.69 21.71
N THR A 194 -0.25 31.06 20.55
CA THR A 194 0.49 29.82 20.34
C THR A 194 1.61 30.18 19.37
N GLU A 195 2.86 30.11 19.84
CA GLU A 195 4.02 30.12 18.94
C GLU A 195 3.84 28.95 17.97
N LEU A 196 3.32 29.23 16.77
CA LEU A 196 3.34 28.31 15.65
C LEU A 196 4.79 28.26 15.17
N LEU A 197 5.62 27.49 15.86
CA LEU A 197 6.92 27.08 15.35
C LEU A 197 6.65 26.18 14.16
N SER A 198 6.81 26.73 12.96
CA SER A 198 6.94 25.90 11.77
C SER A 198 8.20 25.04 11.96
N VAL A 199 8.03 23.72 11.88
CA VAL A 199 9.13 22.76 11.96
C VAL A 199 10.13 22.97 10.81
N GLU A 200 9.70 23.63 9.72
CA GLU A 200 10.49 23.90 8.52
C GLU A 200 10.90 25.37 8.36
N SER A 201 10.42 26.28 9.21
CA SER A 201 10.71 27.71 9.11
C SER A 201 10.67 28.35 10.49
N ALA A 202 11.80 28.91 10.92
CA ALA A 202 11.93 29.72 12.13
C ALA A 202 11.22 31.10 12.00
N LEU A 203 9.95 31.09 11.60
CA LEU A 203 9.08 32.26 11.52
C LEU A 203 8.16 32.23 12.75
N ALA A 204 8.54 33.00 13.77
CA ALA A 204 7.61 33.38 14.82
C ALA A 204 6.56 34.32 14.19
N LEU A 205 5.32 33.83 14.06
CA LEU A 205 4.21 34.61 13.52
C LEU A 205 3.75 35.66 14.56
N ASP A 206 3.64 36.92 14.11
CA ASP A 206 3.14 38.02 14.93
C ASP A 206 1.61 37.94 15.10
N ILE A 207 1.16 38.30 16.30
CA ILE A 207 0.01 37.74 17.03
C ILE A 207 -1.35 38.36 16.64
N GLY A 208 -1.39 39.24 15.63
CA GLY A 208 -2.56 40.07 15.33
C GLY A 208 -3.68 39.45 14.48
N ASP A 209 -3.39 38.45 13.64
CA ASP A 209 -4.33 37.96 12.61
C ASP A 209 -4.39 36.43 12.49
N ALA A 210 -4.59 35.75 13.61
CA ALA A 210 -4.76 34.28 13.63
C ALA A 210 -5.95 33.82 12.75
N ALA A 211 -7.00 34.63 12.63
CA ALA A 211 -8.16 34.33 11.81
C ALA A 211 -7.86 34.44 10.31
N GLY A 212 -7.15 35.49 9.87
CA GLY A 212 -6.68 35.64 8.50
C GLY A 212 -5.67 34.56 8.12
N PHE A 213 -4.74 34.21 9.02
CA PHE A 213 -3.81 33.10 8.81
C PHE A 213 -4.54 31.76 8.63
N ALA A 214 -5.52 31.45 9.49
CA ALA A 214 -6.31 30.23 9.36
C ALA A 214 -7.12 30.20 8.05
N ALA A 215 -7.62 31.35 7.58
CA ALA A 215 -8.29 31.44 6.29
C ALA A 215 -7.32 31.16 5.13
N GLU A 216 -6.13 31.78 5.14
CA GLU A 216 -5.10 31.57 4.12
C GLU A 216 -4.61 30.11 4.10
N ALA A 217 -4.33 29.54 5.26
CA ALA A 217 -3.90 28.15 5.39
C ALA A 217 -4.95 27.17 4.83
N ARG A 218 -6.24 27.41 5.11
CA ARG A 218 -7.35 26.62 4.53
C ARG A 218 -7.42 26.77 3.01
N THR A 219 -7.24 27.98 2.47
CA THR A 219 -7.22 28.20 1.02
C THR A 219 -6.05 27.46 0.37
N LYS A 220 -4.84 27.52 0.95
CA LYS A 220 -3.67 26.78 0.46
C LYS A 220 -3.91 25.27 0.51
N LEU A 221 -4.41 24.74 1.63
CA LEU A 221 -4.73 23.33 1.77
C LEU A 221 -5.80 22.88 0.77
N GLN A 222 -6.83 23.69 0.52
CA GLN A 222 -7.85 23.38 -0.49
C GLN A 222 -7.29 23.33 -1.91
N ALA A 223 -6.43 24.29 -2.27
CA ALA A 223 -5.77 24.30 -3.57
C ALA A 223 -4.84 23.08 -3.72
N HIS A 224 -4.11 22.75 -2.65
CA HIS A 224 -3.24 21.58 -2.58
C HIS A 224 -4.03 20.27 -2.74
N ASP A 225 -5.15 20.14 -2.03
CA ASP A 225 -6.05 19.00 -2.14
C ASP A 225 -6.56 18.84 -3.58
N GLN A 226 -6.97 19.92 -4.23
CA GLN A 226 -7.42 19.88 -5.62
C GLN A 226 -6.31 19.40 -6.56
N ALA A 227 -5.09 19.92 -6.40
CA ALA A 227 -3.94 19.50 -7.18
C ALA A 227 -3.63 18.01 -6.98
N LEU A 228 -3.62 17.53 -5.73
CA LEU A 228 -3.34 16.13 -5.42
C LEU A 228 -4.42 15.17 -5.98
N HIS A 229 -5.70 15.58 -5.96
CA HIS A 229 -6.77 14.81 -6.60
C HIS A 229 -6.59 14.76 -8.12
N GLN A 230 -6.20 15.87 -8.76
CA GLN A 230 -5.95 15.90 -10.21
C GLN A 230 -4.77 15.00 -10.59
N ILE A 231 -3.66 15.07 -9.85
CA ILE A 231 -2.49 14.21 -10.04
C ILE A 231 -2.89 12.73 -9.89
N ALA A 232 -3.63 12.39 -8.83
CA ALA A 232 -4.10 11.02 -8.63
C ALA A 232 -4.97 10.52 -9.79
N GLN A 233 -5.83 11.37 -10.36
CA GLN A 233 -6.66 11.03 -11.52
C GLN A 233 -5.81 10.83 -12.78
N ASN A 234 -4.84 11.70 -13.05
CA ASN A 234 -3.94 11.61 -14.20
C ASN A 234 -3.21 10.26 -14.23
N HIS A 235 -2.72 9.82 -13.08
CA HIS A 235 -2.01 8.54 -12.92
C HIS A 235 -2.93 7.33 -12.66
N ARG A 236 -4.26 7.51 -12.68
CA ARG A 236 -5.25 6.47 -12.31
C ARG A 236 -4.94 5.82 -10.94
N ALA A 237 -4.33 6.61 -10.06
CA ALA A 237 -3.93 6.21 -8.73
C ALA A 237 -5.17 6.12 -7.83
N PHE A 238 -5.21 5.11 -6.97
CA PHE A 238 -6.21 5.07 -5.92
C PHE A 238 -5.78 5.99 -4.78
N PHE A 239 -6.54 7.06 -4.53
CA PHE A 239 -6.26 8.03 -3.48
C PHE A 239 -7.24 7.88 -2.32
N MET A 240 -6.71 7.84 -1.11
CA MET A 240 -7.46 7.75 0.14
C MET A 240 -6.82 8.64 1.19
N THR A 241 -7.62 9.25 2.06
CA THR A 241 -7.14 9.95 3.26
C THR A 241 -7.57 9.20 4.52
N HIS A 242 -6.67 9.08 5.49
CA HIS A 242 -6.93 8.63 6.84
C HIS A 242 -6.62 9.75 7.82
N ARG A 243 -7.56 10.05 8.72
CA ARG A 243 -7.31 10.98 9.81
C ARG A 243 -6.91 10.27 11.09
N THR A 244 -6.03 10.89 11.89
CA THR A 244 -5.56 10.29 13.15
C THR A 244 -6.67 10.12 14.20
N ASP A 245 -7.83 10.75 14.04
CA ASP A 245 -9.01 10.57 14.89
C ASP A 245 -9.99 9.47 14.41
N GLU A 246 -9.70 8.83 13.28
CA GLU A 246 -10.53 7.77 12.71
C GLU A 246 -10.03 6.37 13.08
N ALA A 247 -10.93 5.39 13.06
CA ALA A 247 -10.54 3.99 13.22
C ALA A 247 -9.91 3.45 11.92
N MET A 248 -8.65 2.99 12.00
CA MET A 248 -7.92 2.42 10.84
C MET A 248 -8.63 1.24 10.16
N THR A 249 -9.49 0.50 10.89
CA THR A 249 -10.14 -0.73 10.38
C THR A 249 -10.97 -0.47 9.12
N GLN A 250 -11.67 0.67 9.04
CA GLN A 250 -12.50 1.01 7.89
C GLN A 250 -11.65 1.29 6.65
N ASN A 251 -10.56 2.04 6.82
CA ASN A 251 -9.64 2.39 5.74
C ASN A 251 -8.85 1.17 5.25
N LEU A 252 -8.41 0.30 6.16
CA LEU A 252 -7.80 -0.98 5.82
C LEU A 252 -8.75 -1.87 5.00
N LEU A 253 -10.03 -1.93 5.36
CA LEU A 253 -11.02 -2.72 4.61
C LEU A 253 -11.22 -2.15 3.20
N ALA A 254 -11.30 -0.82 3.07
CA ALA A 254 -11.43 -0.16 1.78
C ALA A 254 -10.19 -0.39 0.88
N LEU A 255 -8.98 -0.34 1.44
CA LEU A 255 -7.74 -0.70 0.74
C LEU A 255 -7.75 -2.15 0.26
N MET A 256 -8.09 -3.11 1.14
CA MET A 256 -8.14 -4.52 0.75
C MET A 256 -9.19 -4.80 -0.33
N THR A 257 -10.33 -4.12 -0.26
CA THR A 257 -11.38 -4.22 -1.28
C THR A 257 -10.89 -3.69 -2.63
N HIS A 258 -10.17 -2.56 -2.61
CA HIS A 258 -9.55 -1.99 -3.81
C HIS A 258 -8.53 -2.96 -4.45
N PHE A 259 -7.64 -3.54 -3.64
CA PHE A 259 -6.64 -4.50 -4.12
C PHE A 259 -7.28 -5.74 -4.73
N ALA A 260 -8.32 -6.30 -4.09
CA ALA A 260 -9.07 -7.44 -4.61
C ALA A 260 -9.76 -7.13 -5.95
N GLN A 261 -10.42 -5.98 -6.08
CA GLN A 261 -11.11 -5.61 -7.33
C GLN A 261 -10.15 -5.49 -8.52
N ARG A 262 -8.94 -4.96 -8.30
CA ARG A 262 -7.93 -4.87 -9.35
C ARG A 262 -7.36 -6.23 -9.75
N GLN A 263 -7.20 -7.16 -8.81
CA GLN A 263 -6.84 -8.55 -9.13
C GLN A 263 -7.86 -9.20 -10.06
N TYR A 264 -9.17 -8.98 -9.83
CA TYR A 264 -10.22 -9.50 -10.71
C TYR A 264 -10.25 -8.84 -12.10
N ALA A 265 -9.98 -7.53 -12.19
CA ALA A 265 -9.95 -6.82 -13.48
C ALA A 265 -8.76 -7.26 -14.36
N GLY A 266 -7.58 -7.47 -13.78
CA GLY A 266 -6.41 -8.02 -14.47
C GLY A 266 -6.64 -9.43 -15.01
N ALA A 267 -7.40 -10.26 -14.27
CA ALA A 267 -7.78 -11.61 -14.70
C ALA A 267 -8.50 -11.63 -16.05
N ARG A 268 -9.47 -10.72 -16.22
CA ARG A 268 -10.36 -10.69 -17.39
C ARG A 268 -9.65 -10.25 -18.67
N ARG A 269 -8.70 -9.31 -18.57
CA ARG A 269 -7.93 -8.81 -19.74
C ARG A 269 -6.95 -9.83 -20.30
N ALA A 270 -6.45 -10.75 -19.48
CA ALA A 270 -5.56 -11.82 -19.94
C ALA A 270 -6.29 -12.98 -20.64
N HIS A 271 -7.63 -12.96 -20.69
CA HIS A 271 -8.48 -14.05 -21.17
C HIS A 271 -9.32 -13.69 -22.40
N GLY A 272 -9.17 -12.50 -22.96
CA GLY A 272 -9.80 -12.07 -24.23
C GLY A 272 -8.74 -11.73 -25.25
#